data_AF-A0A3E0VTE5-F1
#
_entry.id   AF-A0A3E0VTE5-F1
#
_cell.length_a   1.000
_cell.length_b   1.000
_cell.length_c   1.000
_cell.angle_alpha   90.00
_cell.angle_beta   90.00
_cell.angle_gamma   90.00
#
_symmetry.space_group_name_H-M   'P 1'
#
loop_
_entity.id
_entity.type
_entity.pdbx_description
1 polymer ?
#
loop_
_entity_poly.entity_id
_entity_poly.type
_entity_poly.pdbx_seq_one_letter_code
_entity_poly.pdbx_strand_id
1 'polypeptide(L)'
;MIEAAQQGRDLHLTVEGVESPFVIRPLPGRMGKHVTEQYLKISARKLPAQGMEDLLRIAVDGGHWVGDYLAPMPTDGQHIYNRCEDELSTAEAQDILLPALFWQTVLGMDGVETYVKAGGGFAGGVKALGFLLSTLGISPLLTSHSTELETLIRAQANMPSTDTPTDGPTLAKLPAEKRSIHQGKKPRKR
;
A
#
# COMPACT_ATOMS: atom_id res chain seq x y z
N MET A 1 9.40 -2.10 -12.11
CA MET A 1 9.87 -2.90 -10.95
C MET A 1 10.69 -2.02 -10.01
N ILE A 2 10.63 -2.23 -8.68
CA ILE A 2 11.44 -1.49 -7.71
C ILE A 2 12.56 -2.34 -7.12
N GLU A 3 13.74 -1.76 -6.96
CA GLU A 3 14.86 -2.33 -6.23
C GLU A 3 15.26 -1.43 -5.07
N ALA A 4 15.75 -2.05 -4.00
CA ALA A 4 16.16 -1.36 -2.78
C ALA A 4 17.56 -1.79 -2.37
N ALA A 5 18.41 -0.82 -2.05
CA ALA A 5 19.77 -1.06 -1.59
C ALA A 5 20.14 -0.11 -0.46
N GLN A 6 20.79 -0.62 0.58
CA GLN A 6 21.40 0.21 1.61
C GLN A 6 22.80 0.62 1.15
N GLN A 7 23.06 1.92 1.06
CA GLN A 7 24.39 2.48 0.78
C GLN A 7 24.86 3.31 1.96
N GLY A 8 25.78 2.75 2.75
CA GLY A 8 26.17 3.34 4.02
C GLY A 8 25.00 3.43 4.97
N ARG A 9 24.54 4.66 5.25
CA ARG A 9 23.38 4.94 6.12
C ARG A 9 22.11 5.24 5.35
N ASP A 10 22.17 5.35 4.03
CA ASP A 10 21.06 5.82 3.22
C ASP A 10 20.39 4.64 2.51
N LEU A 11 19.08 4.76 2.32
CA LEU A 11 18.31 3.84 1.50
C LEU A 11 18.25 4.39 0.07
N HIS A 12 18.65 3.59 -0.89
CA HIS A 12 18.53 3.89 -2.31
C HIS A 12 17.40 3.04 -2.89
N LEU A 13 16.39 3.69 -3.44
CA LEU A 13 15.29 3.06 -4.16
C LEU A 13 15.40 3.40 -5.64
N THR A 14 15.38 2.39 -6.49
CA THR A 14 15.41 2.56 -7.95
C THR A 14 14.14 1.98 -8.55
N VAL A 15 13.51 2.78 -9.41
CA VAL A 15 12.31 2.38 -10.15
C VAL A 15 12.69 2.21 -11.61
N GLU A 16 12.29 1.10 -12.20
CA GLU A 16 12.45 0.86 -13.63
C GLU A 16 11.89 2.01 -14.46
N GLY A 17 12.70 2.56 -15.36
CA GLY A 17 12.32 3.70 -16.20
C GLY A 17 12.62 5.08 -15.60
N VAL A 18 13.06 5.16 -14.34
CA VAL A 18 13.51 6.41 -13.70
C VAL A 18 15.04 6.46 -13.67
N GLU A 19 15.62 7.53 -14.21
CA GLU A 19 17.07 7.63 -14.42
C GLU A 19 17.88 7.69 -13.11
N SER A 20 17.34 8.31 -12.06
CA SER A 20 18.07 8.56 -10.82
C SER A 20 17.36 7.96 -9.60
N PRO A 21 18.12 7.35 -8.66
CA PRO A 21 17.56 6.75 -7.47
C PRO A 21 16.91 7.80 -6.57
N PHE A 22 15.93 7.35 -5.79
CA PHE A 22 15.42 8.07 -4.64
C PHE A 22 16.29 7.72 -3.43
N VAL A 23 16.98 8.71 -2.88
CA VAL A 23 17.95 8.52 -1.80
C VAL A 23 17.36 9.02 -0.49
N ILE A 24 16.91 8.10 0.36
CA ILE A 24 16.22 8.40 1.61
C ILE A 24 17.20 8.30 2.77
N ARG A 25 17.35 9.40 3.49
CA ARG A 25 18.20 9.46 4.68
C ARG A 25 17.45 8.98 5.92
N PRO A 26 18.14 8.33 6.86
CA PRO A 26 17.51 7.88 8.10
C PRO A 26 17.19 9.08 8.98
N LEU A 27 15.98 9.11 9.53
CA LEU A 27 15.55 10.15 10.44
C LEU A 27 16.30 10.06 11.78
N PRO A 28 16.48 11.20 12.48
CA PRO A 28 16.90 11.18 13.88
C PRO A 28 15.96 10.33 14.73
N GLY A 29 16.50 9.63 15.74
CA GLY A 29 15.75 8.62 16.50
C GLY A 29 14.43 9.10 17.12
N ARG A 30 14.35 10.37 17.57
CA ARG A 30 13.10 10.95 18.08
C ARG A 30 12.02 11.06 16.99
N MET A 31 12.41 11.43 15.77
CA MET A 31 11.50 11.56 14.63
C MET A 31 11.07 10.17 14.15
N GLY A 32 12.01 9.23 13.96
CA GLY A 32 11.67 7.86 13.57
C GLY A 32 10.71 7.17 14.55
N LYS A 33 10.90 7.38 15.86
CA LYS A 33 9.95 6.92 16.89
C LYS A 33 8.56 7.55 16.71
N HIS A 34 8.49 8.86 16.49
CA HIS A 34 7.22 9.55 16.29
C HIS A 34 6.50 9.05 15.04
N VAL A 35 7.21 8.93 13.91
CA VAL A 35 6.67 8.41 12.65
C VAL A 35 6.10 6.99 12.84
N THR A 36 6.87 6.11 13.50
CA THR A 36 6.41 4.74 13.79
C THR A 36 5.14 4.74 14.64
N GLU A 37 5.10 5.53 15.72
CA GLU A 37 3.95 5.60 16.62
C GLU A 37 2.70 6.13 15.91
N GLN A 38 2.83 7.18 15.12
CA GLN A 38 1.73 7.76 14.35
C GLN A 38 1.22 6.78 13.29
N TYR A 39 2.13 6.12 12.56
CA TYR A 39 1.77 5.12 11.56
C TYR A 39 0.93 3.98 12.16
N LEU A 40 1.33 3.47 13.33
CA LEU A 40 0.59 2.44 14.05
C LEU A 40 -0.78 2.94 14.52
N LYS A 41 -0.86 4.17 15.05
CA LYS A 41 -2.14 4.77 15.48
C LYS A 41 -3.09 4.96 14.31
N ILE A 42 -2.61 5.43 13.15
CA ILE A 42 -3.42 5.59 11.95
C ILE A 42 -3.86 4.22 11.42
N SER A 43 -2.95 3.24 11.35
CA SER A 43 -3.26 1.88 10.92
C SER A 43 -4.31 1.20 11.81
N ALA A 44 -4.26 1.49 13.12
CA ALA A 44 -5.25 1.06 14.10
C ALA A 44 -6.51 1.95 14.15
N ARG A 45 -6.68 2.90 13.22
CA ARG A 45 -7.80 3.86 13.15
C ARG A 45 -8.00 4.71 14.41
N LYS A 46 -6.96 4.86 15.23
CA LYS A 46 -6.95 5.75 16.41
C LYS A 46 -6.69 7.21 16.04
N LEU A 47 -6.24 7.45 14.81
CA LEU A 47 -6.04 8.78 14.23
C LEU A 47 -6.64 8.83 12.80
N PRO A 48 -6.97 10.03 12.30
CA PRO A 48 -7.50 10.20 10.95
C PRO A 48 -6.53 9.69 9.88
N ALA A 49 -7.06 9.07 8.83
CA ALA A 49 -6.28 8.57 7.70
C ALA A 49 -5.55 9.68 6.94
N GLN A 50 -6.08 10.91 6.98
CA GLN A 50 -5.47 12.10 6.37
C GLN A 50 -4.05 12.37 6.89
N GLY A 51 -3.75 11.97 8.15
CA GLY A 51 -2.41 12.12 8.70
C GLY A 51 -1.35 11.21 8.06
N MET A 52 -1.75 10.24 7.22
CA MET A 52 -0.80 9.33 6.57
C MET A 52 0.08 10.06 5.57
N GLU A 53 -0.49 10.99 4.80
CA GLU A 53 0.23 11.73 3.76
C GLU A 53 1.40 12.53 4.35
N ASP A 54 1.16 13.20 5.48
CA ASP A 54 2.22 13.93 6.21
C ASP A 54 3.32 12.98 6.69
N LEU A 55 2.97 11.78 7.17
CA LEU A 55 3.98 10.79 7.56
C LEU A 55 4.81 10.30 6.39
N LEU A 56 4.20 10.10 5.23
CA LEU A 56 4.92 9.69 4.03
C LEU A 56 5.87 10.79 3.57
N ARG A 57 5.45 12.06 3.57
CA ARG A 57 6.33 13.21 3.31
C ARG A 57 7.50 13.26 4.28
N ILE A 58 7.23 13.09 5.57
CA ILE A 58 8.28 13.07 6.61
C ILE A 58 9.24 11.90 6.41
N ALA A 59 8.74 10.73 5.99
CA ALA A 59 9.56 9.55 5.82
C ALA A 59 10.60 9.69 4.70
N VAL A 60 10.27 10.43 3.64
CA VAL A 60 11.19 10.66 2.50
C VAL A 60 12.06 11.90 2.67
N ASP A 61 11.48 13.05 3.04
CA ASP A 61 12.17 14.34 3.04
C ASP A 61 12.52 14.86 4.45
N GLY A 62 12.04 14.18 5.48
CA GLY A 62 12.18 14.62 6.85
C GLY A 62 11.09 15.58 7.31
N GLY A 63 11.24 16.04 8.54
CA GLY A 63 10.26 16.91 9.18
C GLY A 63 10.89 17.85 10.18
N HIS A 64 10.09 18.78 10.67
CA HIS A 64 10.47 19.75 11.67
C HIS A 64 9.45 19.76 12.81
N TRP A 65 9.94 20.01 14.02
CA TRP A 65 9.08 20.06 15.20
C TRP A 65 8.37 21.41 15.27
N VAL A 66 7.04 21.37 15.34
CA VAL A 66 6.15 22.50 15.60
C VAL A 66 5.48 22.24 16.95
N GLY A 67 6.13 22.70 18.02
CA GLY A 67 5.76 22.29 19.38
C GLY A 67 5.98 20.78 19.57
N ASP A 68 4.93 20.06 19.94
CA ASP A 68 4.94 18.60 20.14
C ASP A 68 4.54 17.81 18.89
N TYR A 69 4.22 18.50 17.79
CA TYR A 69 3.83 17.90 16.53
C TYR A 69 5.02 17.88 15.56
N LEU A 70 5.21 16.77 14.85
CA LEU A 70 6.19 16.68 13.77
C LEU A 70 5.48 16.98 12.45
N ALA A 71 5.82 18.10 11.84
CA ALA A 71 5.29 18.51 10.55
C ALA A 71 6.26 18.12 9.42
N PRO A 72 5.77 17.84 8.20
CA PRO A 72 6.62 17.71 7.01
C PRO A 72 7.50 18.92 6.79
N MET A 73 8.62 18.76 6.08
CA MET A 73 9.37 19.90 5.58
C MET A 73 8.46 20.85 4.76
N PRO A 74 8.74 22.17 4.71
CA PRO A 74 8.01 23.05 3.81
C PRO A 74 8.21 22.61 2.35
N THR A 75 7.32 23.04 1.45
CA THR A 75 7.24 22.54 0.06
C THR A 75 8.54 22.63 -0.73
N ASP A 76 9.36 23.65 -0.45
CA ASP A 76 10.68 23.84 -1.06
C ASP A 76 11.73 22.82 -0.60
N GLY A 77 11.52 22.18 0.55
CA GLY A 77 12.35 21.10 1.09
C GLY A 77 11.84 19.68 0.81
N GLN A 78 10.70 19.53 0.13
CA GLN A 78 10.08 18.23 -0.17
C GLN A 78 10.58 17.62 -1.49
N HIS A 79 11.90 17.49 -1.64
CA HIS A 79 12.50 17.13 -2.92
C HIS A 79 12.11 15.73 -3.42
N ILE A 80 12.11 14.72 -2.55
CA ILE A 80 11.80 13.34 -2.92
C ILE A 80 10.30 13.18 -3.14
N TYR A 81 9.49 13.77 -2.27
CA TYR A 81 8.04 13.72 -2.39
C TYR A 81 7.57 14.39 -3.68
N ASN A 82 8.06 15.60 -3.99
CA ASN A 82 7.72 16.30 -5.24
C ASN A 82 8.14 15.48 -6.47
N ARG A 83 9.33 14.85 -6.44
CA ARG A 83 9.73 13.93 -7.51
C ARG A 83 8.78 12.74 -7.66
N CYS A 84 8.24 12.21 -6.57
CA CYS A 84 7.23 11.14 -6.66
C CYS A 84 5.93 11.62 -7.30
N GLU A 85 5.55 12.89 -7.12
CA GLU A 85 4.35 13.46 -7.78
C GLU A 85 4.61 13.79 -9.26
N ASP A 86 5.81 14.24 -9.59
CA ASP A 86 6.16 14.71 -10.94
C ASP A 86 6.61 13.58 -11.88
N GLU A 87 7.36 12.59 -11.36
CA GLU A 87 8.02 11.56 -12.19
C GLU A 87 7.27 10.23 -12.22
N LEU A 88 6.37 9.97 -11.26
CA LEU A 88 5.77 8.65 -11.04
C LEU A 88 4.24 8.68 -11.13
N SER A 89 3.65 7.55 -11.53
CA SER A 89 2.22 7.33 -11.27
C SER A 89 1.97 7.18 -9.77
N THR A 90 0.72 7.36 -9.33
CA THR A 90 0.34 7.19 -7.92
C THR A 90 0.70 5.81 -7.36
N ALA A 91 0.62 4.75 -8.19
CA ALA A 91 0.98 3.40 -7.77
C ALA A 91 2.50 3.27 -7.56
N GLU A 92 3.30 3.76 -8.49
CA GLU A 92 4.76 3.75 -8.40
C GLU A 92 5.28 4.64 -7.26
N ALA A 93 4.62 5.78 -7.01
CA ALA A 93 4.93 6.63 -5.87
C ALA A 93 4.77 5.87 -4.54
N GLN A 94 3.76 5.00 -4.40
CA GLN A 94 3.62 4.18 -3.20
C GLN A 94 4.78 3.19 -3.01
N ASP A 95 5.36 2.69 -4.11
CA ASP A 95 6.54 1.85 -4.06
C ASP A 95 7.78 2.63 -3.58
N ILE A 96 7.78 3.97 -3.60
CA ILE A 96 8.83 4.78 -2.94
C ILE A 96 8.45 5.10 -1.49
N LEU A 97 7.24 5.62 -1.29
CA LEU A 97 6.81 6.20 -0.02
C LEU A 97 6.67 5.15 1.10
N LEU A 98 6.16 3.95 0.79
CA LEU A 98 5.97 2.91 1.81
C LEU A 98 7.30 2.27 2.26
N PRO A 99 8.22 1.89 1.36
CA PRO A 99 9.57 1.49 1.75
C PRO A 99 10.30 2.57 2.55
N ALA A 100 10.19 3.84 2.17
CA ALA A 100 10.73 4.94 2.96
C ALA A 100 10.18 4.93 4.38
N LEU A 101 8.86 4.77 4.53
CA LEU A 101 8.23 4.69 5.84
C LEU A 101 8.78 3.52 6.67
N PHE A 102 8.85 2.31 6.11
CA PHE A 102 9.36 1.14 6.83
C PHE A 102 10.83 1.29 7.20
N TRP A 103 11.63 1.92 6.33
CA TRP A 103 13.01 2.27 6.60
C TRP A 103 13.19 3.15 7.84
N GLN A 104 12.25 4.07 8.10
CA GLN A 104 12.28 4.93 9.29
C GLN A 104 11.82 4.23 10.58
N THR A 105 11.30 3.01 10.49
CA THR A 105 10.85 2.24 11.66
C THR A 105 11.99 1.43 12.28
N VAL A 106 11.67 0.71 13.36
CA VAL A 106 12.59 -0.26 13.96
C VAL A 106 12.99 -1.41 13.02
N LEU A 107 12.27 -1.61 11.91
CA LEU A 107 12.60 -2.65 10.94
C LEU A 107 13.78 -2.30 10.04
N GLY A 108 13.99 -1.01 9.74
CA GLY A 108 15.01 -0.59 8.79
C GLY A 108 14.93 -1.35 7.45
N MET A 109 16.06 -1.89 6.99
CA MET A 109 16.14 -2.61 5.71
C MET A 109 15.27 -3.86 5.69
N ASP A 110 15.09 -4.56 6.81
CA ASP A 110 14.29 -5.79 6.83
C ASP A 110 12.81 -5.50 6.50
N GLY A 111 12.32 -4.32 6.89
CA GLY A 111 10.98 -3.86 6.54
C GLY A 111 10.84 -3.53 5.06
N VAL A 112 11.85 -2.85 4.50
CA VAL A 112 11.94 -2.55 3.06
C VAL A 112 11.97 -3.83 2.23
N GLU A 113 12.83 -4.78 2.57
CA GLU A 113 12.92 -6.06 1.87
C GLU A 113 11.64 -6.87 1.98
N THR A 114 10.99 -6.87 3.16
CA THR A 114 9.72 -7.55 3.36
C THR A 114 8.64 -7.01 2.42
N TYR A 115 8.60 -5.69 2.23
CA TYR A 115 7.72 -5.03 1.29
C TYR A 115 8.01 -5.44 -0.16
N VAL A 116 9.27 -5.28 -0.60
CA VAL A 116 9.69 -5.53 -1.99
C VAL A 116 9.51 -7.01 -2.35
N LYS A 117 9.94 -7.94 -1.49
CA LYS A 117 9.82 -9.40 -1.73
C LYS A 117 8.37 -9.89 -1.79
N ALA A 118 7.42 -9.11 -1.28
CA ALA A 118 5.99 -9.40 -1.36
C ALA A 118 5.32 -8.80 -2.60
N GLY A 119 6.09 -8.20 -3.51
CA GLY A 119 5.60 -7.64 -4.76
C GLY A 119 5.22 -6.16 -4.69
N GLY A 120 5.60 -5.45 -3.62
CA GLY A 120 5.27 -4.03 -3.45
C GLY A 120 3.78 -3.76 -3.26
N GLY A 121 3.37 -2.51 -3.49
CA GLY A 121 1.99 -2.05 -3.37
C GLY A 121 1.29 -2.47 -2.06
N PHE A 122 0.02 -2.87 -2.18
CA PHE A 122 -0.81 -3.24 -1.03
C PHE A 122 -0.32 -4.50 -0.31
N ALA A 123 0.02 -5.56 -1.06
CA ALA A 123 0.44 -6.84 -0.48
C ALA A 123 1.75 -6.69 0.31
N GLY A 124 2.71 -5.94 -0.24
CA GLY A 124 3.93 -5.58 0.47
C GLY A 124 3.66 -4.77 1.73
N GLY A 125 2.77 -3.75 1.63
CA GLY A 125 2.39 -2.91 2.77
C GLY A 125 1.81 -3.72 3.94
N VAL A 126 0.88 -4.63 3.66
CA VAL A 126 0.27 -5.51 4.68
C VAL A 126 1.31 -6.40 5.34
N LYS A 127 2.22 -7.01 4.55
CA LYS A 127 3.22 -7.93 5.08
C LYS A 127 4.25 -7.20 5.97
N ALA A 128 4.73 -6.04 5.53
CA ALA A 128 5.68 -5.24 6.29
C ALA A 128 5.06 -4.66 7.57
N LEU A 129 3.80 -4.22 7.53
CA LEU A 129 3.08 -3.81 8.74
C LEU A 129 2.90 -4.99 9.72
N GLY A 130 2.52 -6.17 9.23
CA GLY A 130 2.42 -7.37 10.07
C GLY A 130 3.74 -7.72 10.73
N PHE A 131 4.84 -7.60 9.99
CA PHE A 131 6.19 -7.79 10.53
C PHE A 131 6.53 -6.74 11.59
N LEU A 132 6.21 -5.47 11.37
CA LEU A 132 6.40 -4.38 12.35
C LEU A 132 5.66 -4.65 13.66
N LEU A 133 4.38 -5.02 13.58
CA LEU A 133 3.57 -5.34 14.75
C LEU A 133 4.18 -6.50 15.56
N SER A 134 4.60 -7.55 14.86
CA SER A 134 5.26 -8.69 15.50
C SER A 134 6.57 -8.30 16.17
N THR A 135 7.40 -7.49 15.51
CA THR A 135 8.71 -7.03 16.06
C THR A 135 8.53 -6.18 17.31
N LEU A 136 7.46 -5.39 17.38
CA LEU A 136 7.15 -4.55 18.55
C LEU A 136 6.50 -5.34 19.70
N GLY A 137 6.33 -6.66 19.57
CA GLY A 137 5.61 -7.47 20.56
C GLY A 137 4.13 -7.10 20.68
N ILE A 138 3.61 -6.32 19.72
CA ILE A 138 2.20 -5.98 19.62
C ILE A 138 1.53 -7.20 18.99
N SER A 139 1.18 -8.17 19.84
CA SER A 139 0.45 -9.34 19.37
C SER A 139 -0.90 -8.87 18.81
N PRO A 140 -1.21 -9.20 17.54
CA PRO A 140 -2.54 -8.94 16.97
C PRO A 140 -3.67 -9.64 17.73
N LEU A 141 -3.33 -10.60 18.61
CA LEU A 141 -4.24 -11.37 19.45
C LEU A 141 -4.32 -10.88 20.91
N LEU A 142 -3.42 -9.99 21.36
CA LEU A 142 -3.43 -9.44 22.74
C LEU A 142 -3.95 -8.00 22.81
N THR A 143 -4.24 -7.36 21.67
CA THR A 143 -5.14 -6.20 21.67
C THR A 143 -6.57 -6.71 21.70
N SER A 144 -7.12 -6.84 22.90
CA SER A 144 -8.50 -7.22 23.17
C SER A 144 -9.48 -6.33 22.41
N HIS A 145 -9.91 -6.78 21.23
CA HIS A 145 -11.29 -6.89 20.73
C HIS A 145 -11.20 -7.42 19.30
N SER A 146 -11.39 -8.73 19.16
CA SER A 146 -11.35 -9.53 17.92
C SER A 146 -12.32 -9.06 16.82
N THR A 147 -13.14 -8.04 17.06
CA THR A 147 -13.96 -7.37 16.06
C THR A 147 -13.20 -6.36 15.21
N GLU A 148 -12.12 -5.75 15.70
CA GLU A 148 -11.39 -4.66 14.99
C GLU A 148 -10.48 -5.18 13.89
N LEU A 149 -9.85 -6.34 14.13
CA LEU A 149 -9.01 -7.01 13.14
C LEU A 149 -9.86 -7.73 12.10
N GLU A 150 -10.99 -8.33 12.50
CA GLU A 150 -12.00 -8.80 11.55
C GLU A 150 -12.66 -7.66 10.76
N THR A 151 -12.84 -6.45 11.34
CA THR A 151 -13.30 -5.29 10.57
C THR A 151 -12.21 -4.71 9.69
N LEU A 152 -10.93 -4.78 10.03
CA LEU A 152 -9.84 -4.44 9.11
C LEU A 152 -9.80 -5.41 7.93
N ILE A 153 -9.88 -6.72 8.20
CA ILE A 153 -9.92 -7.77 7.16
C ILE A 153 -11.20 -7.65 6.30
N ARG A 154 -12.38 -7.43 6.89
CA ARG A 154 -13.65 -7.25 6.14
C ARG A 154 -13.77 -5.90 5.44
N ALA A 155 -13.32 -4.81 6.04
CA ALA A 155 -13.35 -3.50 5.38
C ALA A 155 -12.38 -3.43 4.20
N GLN A 156 -11.27 -4.19 4.25
CA GLN A 156 -10.36 -4.33 3.12
C GLN A 156 -10.88 -5.32 2.08
N ALA A 157 -11.59 -6.38 2.48
CA ALA A 157 -12.23 -7.33 1.55
C ALA A 157 -13.48 -6.77 0.83
N ASN A 158 -14.07 -5.68 1.34
CA ASN A 158 -15.23 -5.01 0.75
C ASN A 158 -14.88 -3.75 -0.06
N MET A 159 -13.62 -3.54 -0.44
CA MET A 159 -13.32 -2.53 -1.45
C MET A 159 -13.85 -3.02 -2.80
N PRO A 160 -14.78 -2.30 -3.46
CA PRO A 160 -15.26 -2.69 -4.77
C PRO A 160 -14.09 -2.69 -5.75
N SER A 161 -13.91 -3.79 -6.48
CA SER A 161 -13.03 -3.83 -7.65
C SER A 161 -13.37 -2.64 -8.54
N THR A 162 -12.42 -1.73 -8.73
CA THR A 162 -12.44 -0.81 -9.87
C THR A 162 -12.04 -1.58 -11.13
N ASP A 163 -12.85 -2.55 -11.51
CA ASP A 163 -12.95 -3.01 -12.89
C ASP A 163 -13.96 -2.09 -13.56
N THR A 164 -13.49 -1.05 -14.23
CA THR A 164 -14.27 -0.34 -15.24
C THR A 164 -14.26 -1.16 -16.53
N PRO A 165 -15.41 -1.66 -17.03
CA PRO A 165 -15.54 -1.99 -18.45
C PRO A 165 -15.82 -0.69 -19.21
N THR A 166 -15.00 -0.38 -20.21
CA THR A 166 -15.26 0.75 -21.13
C THR A 166 -16.03 0.22 -22.36
N ASP A 167 -17.14 0.91 -22.66
CA ASP A 167 -18.15 0.80 -23.75
C ASP A 167 -17.59 0.55 -25.18
N GLY A 168 -18.30 0.07 -26.23
CA GLY A 168 -19.72 -0.09 -26.65
C GLY A 168 -19.69 -0.50 -28.17
N PRO A 169 -20.71 -0.36 -29.06
CA PRO A 169 -22.14 -0.08 -28.92
C PRO A 169 -23.07 -1.11 -29.65
N THR A 170 -24.35 -0.75 -29.71
CA THR A 170 -25.63 -1.46 -29.95
C THR A 170 -25.97 -1.95 -31.38
N LEU A 171 -26.98 -2.85 -31.43
CA LEU A 171 -27.99 -3.12 -32.48
C LEU A 171 -27.68 -4.16 -33.59
N ALA A 172 -28.38 -5.31 -33.55
CA ALA A 172 -29.62 -5.49 -34.33
C ALA A 172 -30.16 -6.94 -34.32
N LYS A 173 -31.49 -7.06 -34.03
CA LYS A 173 -32.47 -8.04 -34.56
C LYS A 173 -32.39 -9.48 -34.03
N LEU A 174 -33.46 -10.18 -33.66
CA LEU A 174 -34.92 -9.99 -33.44
C LEU A 174 -35.42 -11.37 -32.86
N PRO A 175 -36.72 -11.65 -32.60
CA PRO A 175 -37.19 -12.28 -31.37
C PRO A 175 -37.63 -13.76 -31.52
N ALA A 176 -38.11 -14.30 -30.40
CA ALA A 176 -38.70 -15.63 -30.22
C ALA A 176 -39.75 -16.05 -31.27
N GLU A 177 -39.73 -17.32 -31.70
CA GLU A 177 -40.94 -18.16 -31.79
C GLU A 177 -40.65 -19.66 -32.07
N LYS A 178 -41.25 -20.52 -31.22
CA LYS A 178 -42.08 -21.71 -31.51
C LYS A 178 -41.73 -22.74 -32.61
N ARG A 179 -41.94 -24.01 -32.18
CA ARG A 179 -42.27 -25.28 -32.90
C ARG A 179 -41.07 -26.01 -33.53
N SER A 180 -40.93 -27.33 -33.43
CA SER A 180 -41.97 -28.38 -33.41
C SER A 180 -41.59 -29.65 -32.64
N ILE A 181 -42.61 -30.19 -31.98
CA ILE A 181 -42.81 -31.60 -31.60
C ILE A 181 -42.73 -32.52 -32.84
N HIS A 182 -42.08 -33.70 -32.78
CA HIS A 182 -42.71 -35.05 -32.87
C HIS A 182 -41.73 -36.19 -33.22
N GLN A 183 -41.84 -37.30 -32.45
CA GLN A 183 -41.68 -38.74 -32.80
C GLN A 183 -40.34 -39.25 -33.39
N GLY A 184 -39.78 -40.40 -33.02
CA GLY A 184 -40.21 -41.52 -32.18
C GLY A 184 -39.35 -42.77 -32.46
N LYS A 185 -39.57 -43.80 -31.65
CA LYS A 185 -39.20 -45.24 -31.79
C LYS A 185 -37.81 -45.73 -31.32
N LYS A 186 -37.88 -46.50 -30.21
CA LYS A 186 -37.00 -47.64 -29.85
C LYS A 186 -37.14 -48.79 -30.86
N PRO A 187 -36.14 -49.68 -30.94
CA PRO A 187 -36.30 -51.07 -30.45
C PRO A 187 -35.05 -51.56 -29.69
N ARG A 188 -35.17 -52.19 -28.50
CA ARG A 188 -35.51 -53.59 -28.16
C ARG A 188 -34.28 -54.54 -28.19
N LYS A 189 -34.08 -55.18 -27.04
CA LYS A 189 -33.04 -56.13 -26.62
C LYS A 189 -32.72 -57.25 -27.60
N ARG A 190 -31.48 -57.74 -27.52
CA ARG A 190 -31.15 -59.17 -27.42
C ARG A 190 -30.27 -59.38 -26.21
#